data_AF-J3I6F3-F1
#
_entry.id   AF-J3I6F3-F1
#
_cell.length_a   1.000
_cell.length_b   1.000
_cell.length_c   1.000
_cell.angle_alpha   90.00
_cell.angle_beta   90.00
_cell.angle_gamma   90.00
#
_symmetry.space_group_name_H-M   'P 1'
#
loop_
_entity.id
_entity.type
_entity.pdbx_description
1 polymer ?
#
loop_
_entity_poly.entity_id
_entity_poly.type
_entity_poly.pdbx_seq_one_letter_code
_entity_poly.pdbx_strand_id
1 'polypeptide(L)' 'SCDEKEKDFGGCRCQAYMLTGDASNADPVCSKSEHHGVILKAREEAEHATQTIEQLAFRNERNSRLIAKS' A
#
# COMPACT_ATOMS: atom_id res chain seq x y z
N SER A 1 -7.69 9.79 -18.61
CA SER A 1 -9.17 9.84 -18.52
C SER A 1 -9.66 8.43 -18.28
N CYS A 2 -10.49 8.20 -17.26
CA CYS A 2 -11.02 6.89 -16.89
C CYS A 2 -12.55 6.96 -16.83
N ASP A 3 -13.23 5.95 -17.35
CA ASP A 3 -14.69 5.80 -17.36
C ASP A 3 -15.28 5.50 -15.96
N GLU A 4 -14.44 5.01 -15.05
CA GLU A 4 -14.82 4.65 -13.68
C GLU A 4 -14.62 5.79 -12.68
N LYS A 5 -14.07 6.93 -13.13
CA LYS A 5 -13.68 8.06 -12.26
C LYS A 5 -14.79 8.55 -11.34
N GLU A 6 -16.04 8.63 -11.82
CA GLU A 6 -17.18 9.10 -11.03
C GLU A 6 -17.81 7.99 -10.16
N LYS A 7 -17.29 6.76 -10.23
CA LYS A 7 -17.72 5.62 -9.42
C LYS A 7 -16.77 5.39 -8.25
N ASP A 8 -15.47 5.39 -8.54
CA ASP A 8 -14.41 5.10 -7.56
C ASP A 8 -13.67 6.35 -7.05
N PHE A 9 -13.88 7.51 -7.69
CA PHE A 9 -13.24 8.79 -7.39
C PHE A 9 -11.71 8.71 -7.39
N GLY A 10 -11.16 7.85 -8.24
CA GLY A 10 -9.72 7.59 -8.35
C GLY A 10 -9.17 6.71 -7.22
N GLY A 11 -9.99 6.18 -6.31
CA GLY A 11 -9.59 5.32 -5.20
C GLY A 11 -9.04 6.08 -3.97
N CYS A 12 -8.27 5.41 -3.12
CA CYS A 12 -7.83 5.94 -1.82
C CYS A 12 -6.66 6.93 -1.93
N ARG A 13 -6.88 8.16 -1.43
CA ARG A 13 -5.85 9.21 -1.42
C ARG A 13 -4.70 8.94 -0.45
N CYS A 14 -4.99 8.28 0.68
CA CYS A 14 -3.96 7.87 1.63
C CYS A 14 -2.99 6.85 1.02
N GLN A 15 -3.51 5.88 0.24
CA GLN A 15 -2.66 4.88 -0.43
C GLN A 15 -1.79 5.53 -1.51
N ALA A 16 -2.39 6.41 -2.33
CA ALA A 16 -1.63 7.15 -3.34
C ALA A 16 -0.49 7.95 -2.73
N TYR A 17 -0.75 8.72 -1.66
CA TYR A 17 0.29 9.48 -0.99
C TYR A 17 1.37 8.58 -0.37
N MET A 18 0.99 7.58 0.40
CA MET A 18 1.95 6.72 1.12
C MET A 18 2.87 5.92 0.19
N LEU A 19 2.39 5.53 -0.98
CA LEU A 19 3.11 4.65 -1.90
C LEU A 19 3.78 5.39 -3.07
N THR A 20 3.31 6.59 -3.40
CA THR A 20 3.82 7.36 -4.55
C THR A 20 4.38 8.74 -4.18
N GLY A 21 4.13 9.21 -2.95
CA GLY A 21 4.51 10.54 -2.48
C GLY A 21 3.54 11.66 -2.85
N ASP A 22 2.52 11.38 -3.67
CA ASP A 22 1.51 12.36 -4.08
C ASP A 22 0.08 11.82 -3.91
N ALA A 23 -0.74 12.53 -3.15
CA ALA A 23 -2.14 12.21 -2.91
C ALA A 23 -3.04 12.44 -4.14
N SER A 24 -2.56 13.14 -5.17
CA SER A 24 -3.30 13.44 -6.40
C SER A 24 -3.29 12.29 -7.40
N ASN A 25 -2.31 11.38 -7.30
CA ASN A 25 -2.17 10.23 -8.19
C ASN A 25 -3.33 9.24 -8.06
N ALA A 26 -3.67 8.53 -9.14
CA ALA A 26 -4.62 7.42 -9.06
C ALA A 26 -4.13 6.35 -8.05
N ASP A 27 -5.05 5.78 -7.27
CA ASP A 27 -4.70 4.73 -6.30
C ASP A 27 -3.88 3.61 -6.98
N PRO A 28 -2.65 3.30 -6.51
CA PRO A 28 -1.79 2.26 -7.10
C PRO A 28 -2.42 0.86 -7.14
N VAL A 29 -3.47 0.60 -6.36
CA VAL A 29 -4.21 -0.67 -6.44
C VAL A 29 -4.93 -0.82 -7.78
N CYS A 30 -5.36 0.28 -8.40
CA CYS A 30 -5.97 0.26 -9.72
C CYS A 30 -4.98 -0.20 -10.78
N SER A 31 -5.35 -1.20 -11.59
CA SER A 31 -4.50 -1.72 -12.68
C SER A 31 -4.24 -0.70 -13.80
N LYS A 32 -5.06 0.35 -13.88
CA LYS A 32 -4.90 1.48 -14.82
C LYS A 32 -3.96 2.58 -14.28
N SER A 33 -3.49 2.50 -13.04
CA SER A 33 -2.56 3.48 -12.46
C SER A 33 -1.14 3.32 -13.04
N GLU A 34 -0.47 4.42 -13.36
CA GLU A 34 0.94 4.39 -13.80
C GLU A 34 1.87 3.82 -12.70
N HIS A 35 1.44 3.89 -11.45
CA HIS A 35 2.17 3.38 -10.29
C HIS A 35 1.75 1.96 -9.87
N HIS A 36 0.93 1.26 -10.67
CA HIS A 36 0.42 -0.07 -10.31
C HIS A 36 1.53 -1.09 -9.99
N GLY A 37 2.69 -0.93 -10.62
CA GLY A 37 3.88 -1.76 -10.36
C GLY A 37 4.32 -1.80 -8.90
N VAL A 38 4.07 -0.76 -8.10
CA VAL A 38 4.41 -0.74 -6.66
C VAL A 38 3.63 -1.80 -5.89
N ILE A 39 2.35 -1.97 -6.19
CA ILE A 39 1.50 -2.99 -5.55
C ILE A 39 1.91 -4.39 -6.02
N LEU A 40 2.21 -4.56 -7.31
CA LEU A 40 2.69 -5.85 -7.83
C LEU A 40 3.99 -6.27 -7.15
N LYS A 41 4.96 -5.37 -7.03
CA LYS A 41 6.24 -5.62 -6.34
C LYS A 41 6.02 -5.97 -4.87
N ALA A 42 5.19 -5.21 -4.15
CA ALA A 42 4.90 -5.49 -2.74
C ALA A 42 4.22 -6.85 -2.53
N ARG A 43 3.35 -7.27 -3.47
CA ARG A 43 2.72 -8.59 -3.44
C ARG A 43 3.72 -9.71 -3.70
N GLU A 44 4.56 -9.56 -4.72
CA GLU A 44 5.64 -10.52 -5.03
C GLU A 44 6.60 -10.68 -3.84
N GLU A 45 7.02 -9.58 -3.21
CA GLU A 45 7.84 -9.60 -1.99
C GLU A 45 7.14 -10.36 -0.85
N ALA A 46 5.84 -10.18 -0.68
CA ALA A 46 5.05 -10.88 0.34
C ALA A 46 4.88 -12.38 0.04
N GLU A 47 4.71 -12.77 -1.24
CA GLU A 47 4.62 -14.16 -1.66
C GLU A 47 5.95 -14.92 -1.45
N HIS A 48 7.08 -14.22 -1.53
CA HIS A 48 8.42 -14.77 -1.28
C HIS A 48 8.94 -14.54 0.14
N ALA A 49 8.15 -13.97 1.04
CA ALA A 49 8.53 -13.76 2.42
C ALA A 49 8.78 -15.10 3.13
N THR A 50 9.99 -15.29 3.67
CA THR A 50 10.38 -16.53 4.37
C THR A 50 10.24 -16.42 5.89
N GLN A 51 9.77 -15.28 6.41
CA GLN A 51 9.62 -15.07 7.84
C GLN A 51 8.57 -16.02 8.43
N THR A 52 8.90 -16.68 9.54
CA THR A 52 7.95 -17.49 10.29
C THR A 52 7.08 -16.62 11.19
N ILE A 53 5.97 -17.17 11.69
CA ILE A 53 5.05 -16.45 12.58
C ILE A 53 5.76 -15.92 13.83
N GLU A 54 6.71 -16.69 14.37
CA GLU A 54 7.51 -16.33 15.54
C GLU A 54 8.43 -15.12 15.29
N GLN A 55 8.75 -14.84 14.02
CA GLN A 55 9.58 -13.71 13.60
C GLN A 55 8.76 -12.44 13.31
N LEU A 56 7.43 -12.54 13.28
CA LEU A 56 6.54 -11.40 13.04
C LEU A 56 6.28 -10.62 14.32
N ALA A 57 6.43 -9.30 14.25
CA ALA A 57 5.99 -8.39 15.30
C ALA A 57 4.49 -8.09 15.14
N PHE A 58 3.65 -8.75 15.93
CA PHE A 58 2.21 -8.46 15.95
C PHE A 58 1.93 -7.02 16.37
N ARG A 59 0.96 -6.37 15.73
CA ARG A 59 0.49 -5.05 16.16
C ARG A 59 -0.30 -5.16 17.47
N ASN A 60 0.26 -4.57 18.51
CA ASN A 60 -0.40 -4.28 19.78
C ASN A 60 0.02 -2.86 20.24
N GLU A 61 -0.52 -2.34 21.35
CA GLU A 61 -0.21 -1.00 21.84
C GLU A 61 1.30 -0.78 22.02
N ARG A 62 1.98 -1.72 22.68
CA ARG A 62 3.42 -1.66 22.96
C ARG A 62 4.24 -1.65 21.66
N ASN A 63 4.00 -2.61 20.77
CA ASN A 63 4.73 -2.77 19.52
C ASN A 63 4.48 -1.60 18.57
N SER A 64 3.26 -1.06 18.53
CA SER A 64 2.92 0.09 17.68
C SER A 64 3.67 1.36 18.11
N ARG A 65 3.87 1.57 19.42
CA ARG A 65 4.68 2.69 19.94
C ARG A 65 6.17 2.56 19.60
N LEU A 66 6.68 1.34 19.42
CA LEU A 66 8.06 1.11 19.00
C LEU A 66 8.21 1.35 17.50
N ILE A 67 7.31 0.80 16.68
CA ILE A 67 7.33 0.92 15.21
C ILE A 67 7.12 2.38 14.76
N ALA A 68 6.30 3.16 15.45
CA ALA A 68 6.04 4.55 15.06
C ALA A 68 7.15 5.56 15.44
N LYS A 69 8.15 5.11 16.22
CA LYS A 69 9.28 5.95 16.66
C LYS A 69 10.58 5.72 15.88
N SER A 70 10.64 4.62 15.14
CA SER A 70 11.71 4.27 14.19
C SER A 70 11.44 4.85 12.82
#